data_AF-A0A226EJQ5-F1
#
_entry.id   AF-A0A226EJQ5-F1
#
_cell.length_a   1.000
_cell.length_b   1.000
_cell.length_c   1.000
_cell.angle_alpha   90.00
_cell.angle_beta   90.00
_cell.angle_gamma   90.00
#
_symmetry.space_group_name_H-M   'P 1'
#
loop_
_entity.id
_entity.type
_entity.pdbx_description
1 polymer ?
#
loop_
_entity_poly.entity_id
_entity_poly.type
_entity_poly.pdbx_seq_one_letter_code
_entity_poly.pdbx_strand_id
1 'polypeptide(L)'
;MELNSTENVQQGEKRRSEDEGGVSASKKLVQNVDDKTLLSRATTRICKLKMKGTGAVAGSASIDQIKAAFYHLARSNKVELDSDELIYSQPDVLSQSTPPVAPPPELLPLSSEERDSALVKIKAAGEAGITIGDTGMSFVWKEKCGVGFQQPKERASDQLCIMQSRTNSFDYNSICTHNDCFSTTGTRADEVMPKCLMHKGPNESYAVYEFKAHKGGVTGIGHMIMKFNYAKDKKQSHLQQAFSKRSSIKPKGVPGKPELFNTCDEAEKRLAVLQTVALLKCFSNPNKFKYTTPSVSLANGLEAEVKNEMEEQRFKLELTGISNSKTENAQIPFPFGRRATPDETLVDLLDDEHGALYIVCDNKMFYGGQTISGVDTHNVVRHGSDTVAQYEKEYGTGNVVKIPLCAIPIQKKKKKKEDKATTAKEPAAIVEKDDLKKMEAHLHVGLYIAYLFRLRNPFHPTFTKTHPYCLNKQVFSSYFDEHSWEKVVLFLRREFGCQFEFKQM
;
A
#
# COMPACT_ATOMS: atom_id res chain seq x y z
N MET A 1 -46.72 4.28 -53.65
CA MET A 1 -47.03 4.13 -55.09
C MET A 1 -45.78 3.60 -55.74
N GLU A 2 -45.97 2.52 -56.51
CA GLU A 2 -45.05 1.92 -57.51
C GLU A 2 -43.73 1.36 -56.96
N LEU A 3 -43.60 0.05 -56.73
CA LEU A 3 -43.61 -1.11 -57.63
C LEU A 3 -42.40 -1.23 -58.57
N ASN A 4 -41.90 -2.47 -58.58
CA ASN A 4 -41.23 -3.20 -59.64
C ASN A 4 -39.70 -3.13 -59.75
N SER A 5 -38.97 -4.20 -60.07
CA SER A 5 -39.19 -5.66 -60.05
C SER A 5 -37.95 -6.29 -60.71
N THR A 6 -37.54 -7.46 -60.19
CA THR A 6 -37.17 -8.68 -60.95
C THR A 6 -35.91 -8.69 -61.84
N GLU A 7 -34.92 -9.55 -61.53
CA GLU A 7 -34.67 -10.88 -62.17
C GLU A 7 -33.78 -10.75 -63.43
N ASN A 8 -32.92 -11.67 -63.88
CA ASN A 8 -32.47 -13.00 -63.45
C ASN A 8 -31.28 -13.41 -64.36
N VAL A 9 -30.61 -14.52 -63.99
CA VAL A 9 -30.18 -15.63 -64.88
C VAL A 9 -28.85 -15.56 -65.67
N GLN A 10 -27.91 -16.42 -65.20
CA GLN A 10 -27.18 -17.52 -65.88
C GLN A 10 -26.18 -17.18 -67.02
N GLN A 11 -25.13 -17.95 -67.36
CA GLN A 11 -24.71 -19.35 -67.10
C GLN A 11 -23.26 -19.55 -67.62
N GLY A 12 -22.61 -20.65 -67.22
CA GLY A 12 -21.52 -21.30 -67.97
C GLY A 12 -20.25 -21.55 -67.13
N GLU A 13 -20.09 -22.67 -66.41
CA GLU A 13 -19.59 -23.99 -66.87
C GLU A 13 -18.28 -23.90 -67.68
N LYS A 14 -17.19 -24.67 -67.48
CA LYS A 14 -17.06 -26.09 -67.10
C LYS A 14 -15.57 -26.50 -66.91
N ARG A 15 -15.32 -27.31 -65.86
CA ARG A 15 -14.50 -28.57 -65.77
C ARG A 15 -13.03 -28.64 -66.20
N ARG A 16 -12.17 -29.14 -65.28
CA ARG A 16 -11.59 -30.52 -65.24
C ARG A 16 -10.75 -30.72 -63.96
N SER A 17 -11.18 -31.58 -63.03
CA SER A 17 -10.75 -32.98 -62.77
C SER A 17 -9.37 -33.06 -62.12
N GLU A 18 -9.22 -33.32 -60.82
CA GLU A 18 -9.42 -34.56 -60.03
C GLU A 18 -8.11 -35.36 -59.82
N ASP A 19 -8.10 -36.06 -58.67
CA ASP A 19 -7.17 -37.05 -58.14
C ASP A 19 -5.96 -36.59 -57.32
N GLU A 20 -5.66 -37.14 -56.14
CA GLU A 20 -6.39 -38.01 -55.19
C GLU A 20 -5.48 -38.18 -53.93
N GLY A 21 -6.09 -38.54 -52.79
CA GLY A 21 -5.40 -39.13 -51.63
C GLY A 21 -5.03 -38.12 -50.51
N GLY A 22 -5.39 -38.30 -49.25
CA GLY A 22 -6.03 -39.40 -48.54
C GLY A 22 -5.73 -39.22 -47.04
N VAL A 23 -6.80 -39.17 -46.24
CA VAL A 23 -6.92 -39.60 -44.83
C VAL A 23 -5.83 -39.17 -43.83
N SER A 24 -6.19 -38.32 -42.86
CA SER A 24 -6.34 -38.75 -41.47
C SER A 24 -6.69 -37.59 -40.54
N ALA A 25 -7.73 -37.82 -39.73
CA ALA A 25 -8.24 -36.92 -38.74
C ALA A 25 -7.25 -36.74 -37.58
N SER A 26 -7.01 -35.49 -37.19
CA SER A 26 -6.59 -35.14 -35.84
C SER A 26 -7.15 -33.77 -35.49
N LYS A 27 -8.25 -33.78 -34.75
CA LYS A 27 -8.80 -32.63 -34.03
C LYS A 27 -7.69 -32.05 -33.13
N LYS A 28 -7.06 -30.96 -33.55
CA LYS A 28 -6.40 -30.05 -32.61
C LYS A 28 -7.42 -29.00 -32.20
N LEU A 29 -7.93 -29.20 -30.99
CA LEU A 29 -8.67 -28.19 -30.23
C LEU A 29 -7.70 -27.00 -30.03
N VAL A 30 -7.87 -25.94 -30.80
CA VAL A 30 -7.22 -24.66 -30.54
C VAL A 30 -7.97 -24.04 -29.37
N GLN A 31 -7.48 -24.28 -28.16
CA GLN A 31 -7.83 -23.45 -27.01
C GLN A 31 -7.14 -22.09 -27.20
N ASN A 32 -7.85 -21.17 -27.86
CA ASN A 32 -7.64 -19.74 -27.66
C ASN A 32 -8.07 -19.42 -26.22
N VAL A 33 -7.12 -19.48 -25.30
CA VAL A 33 -7.26 -18.85 -23.99
C VAL A 33 -6.63 -17.47 -24.14
N ASP A 34 -7.43 -16.42 -23.98
CA ASP A 34 -6.98 -15.03 -23.99
C ASP A 34 -5.82 -14.82 -23.00
N ASP A 35 -4.61 -14.57 -23.53
CA ASP A 35 -3.42 -14.20 -22.76
C ASP A 35 -3.62 -12.92 -21.91
N LYS A 36 -4.65 -12.11 -22.23
CA LYS A 36 -5.01 -10.89 -21.47
C LYS A 36 -5.59 -11.19 -20.09
N THR A 37 -6.24 -12.33 -19.88
CA THR A 37 -6.97 -12.63 -18.63
C THR A 37 -6.11 -13.29 -17.56
N LEU A 38 -4.98 -13.90 -17.95
CA LEU A 38 -4.08 -14.62 -17.04
C LEU A 38 -3.10 -13.70 -16.31
N LEU A 39 -2.55 -12.65 -16.96
CA LEU A 39 -1.67 -11.68 -16.30
C LEU A 39 -2.40 -10.65 -15.42
N SER A 40 -3.65 -10.30 -15.76
CA SER A 40 -4.50 -9.37 -14.97
C SER A 40 -4.78 -9.88 -13.54
N ARG A 41 -4.83 -11.21 -13.35
CA ARG A 41 -5.14 -11.81 -12.04
C ARG A 41 -3.96 -11.78 -11.06
N ALA A 42 -2.72 -11.74 -11.54
CA ALA A 42 -1.52 -11.68 -10.71
C ALA A 42 -1.16 -10.25 -10.25
N THR A 43 -1.56 -9.23 -11.01
CA THR A 43 -1.29 -7.82 -10.68
C THR A 43 -2.26 -7.22 -9.65
N THR A 44 -3.35 -7.91 -9.32
CA THR A 44 -4.43 -7.40 -8.46
C THR A 44 -4.25 -7.74 -6.97
N ARG A 45 -3.00 -7.87 -6.49
CA ARG A 45 -2.69 -7.79 -5.06
C ARG A 45 -1.95 -6.50 -4.78
N ILE A 46 -2.71 -5.41 -4.76
CA ILE A 46 -2.22 -4.11 -4.33
C ILE A 46 -1.77 -4.23 -2.87
N CYS A 47 -0.65 -3.59 -2.59
CA CYS A 47 0.10 -3.67 -1.36
C CYS A 47 -0.79 -3.50 -0.12
N LYS A 48 -0.80 -4.53 0.74
CA LYS A 48 -1.15 -4.36 2.16
C LYS A 48 -0.20 -3.33 2.75
N LEU A 49 -0.64 -2.08 2.81
CA LEU A 49 -0.06 -1.05 3.67
C LEU A 49 -0.12 -1.58 5.11
N LYS A 50 0.95 -2.23 5.57
CA LYS A 50 1.24 -2.32 7.00
C LYS A 50 1.59 -0.90 7.44
N MET A 51 0.55 -0.11 7.71
CA MET A 51 0.70 1.11 8.47
C MET A 51 1.27 0.72 9.82
N LYS A 52 2.58 0.97 10.02
CA LYS A 52 3.19 0.89 11.34
C LYS A 52 2.42 1.86 12.24
N GLY A 53 1.68 1.32 13.20
CA GLY A 53 1.25 2.08 14.36
C GLY A 53 2.51 2.53 15.10
N THR A 54 2.71 3.83 15.23
CA THR A 54 3.80 4.37 16.05
C THR A 54 3.25 5.43 16.99
N GLY A 55 3.68 5.32 18.24
CA GLY A 55 3.67 6.39 19.23
C GLY A 55 2.50 6.33 20.19
N ALA A 56 2.60 5.45 21.19
CA ALA A 56 1.88 5.68 22.44
C ALA A 56 2.32 7.04 22.99
N VAL A 57 1.34 7.94 23.15
CA VAL A 57 1.54 9.20 23.86
C VAL A 57 1.70 8.85 25.33
N ALA A 58 2.72 9.40 25.99
CA ALA A 58 2.89 9.29 27.44
C ALA A 58 1.59 9.75 28.13
N GLY A 59 0.96 8.85 28.89
CA GLY A 59 -0.33 9.08 29.56
C GLY A 59 -1.57 8.48 28.86
N SER A 60 -1.42 7.68 27.82
CA SER A 60 -2.52 6.87 27.25
C SER A 60 -2.30 5.39 27.58
N ALA A 61 -3.21 4.77 28.34
CA ALA A 61 -3.13 3.31 28.50
C ALA A 61 -3.42 2.63 27.17
N SER A 62 -2.71 1.54 26.93
CA SER A 62 -3.05 0.64 25.83
C SER A 62 -4.44 0.02 26.07
N ILE A 63 -5.12 -0.35 24.99
CA ILE A 63 -6.39 -1.10 25.06
C ILE A 63 -6.22 -2.38 25.89
N ASP A 64 -5.03 -2.99 25.82
CA ASP A 64 -4.69 -4.20 26.57
C ASP A 64 -4.62 -3.97 28.09
N GLN A 65 -4.08 -2.83 28.53
CA GLN A 65 -4.09 -2.44 29.95
C GLN A 65 -5.52 -2.21 30.47
N ILE A 66 -6.37 -1.55 29.67
CA ILE A 66 -7.78 -1.36 30.03
C ILE A 66 -8.48 -2.72 30.14
N LYS A 67 -8.27 -3.60 29.14
CA LYS A 67 -8.83 -4.94 29.13
C LYS A 67 -8.40 -5.76 30.34
N ALA A 68 -7.10 -5.80 30.64
CA ALA A 68 -6.55 -6.51 31.80
C ALA A 68 -7.14 -6.00 33.12
N ALA A 69 -7.19 -4.68 33.32
CA ALA A 69 -7.78 -4.09 34.51
C ALA A 69 -9.27 -4.45 34.66
N PHE A 70 -10.04 -4.43 33.57
CA PHE A 70 -11.44 -4.85 33.60
C PHE A 70 -11.59 -6.33 33.96
N TYR A 71 -10.71 -7.18 33.44
CA TYR A 71 -10.72 -8.63 33.70
C TYR A 71 -10.42 -8.93 35.17
N HIS A 72 -9.47 -8.22 35.78
CA HIS A 72 -9.16 -8.35 37.21
C HIS A 72 -10.34 -7.98 38.12
N LEU A 73 -11.28 -7.14 37.65
CA LEU A 73 -12.50 -6.86 38.41
C LEU A 73 -13.42 -8.09 38.49
N ALA A 74 -13.49 -8.90 37.44
CA ALA A 74 -14.31 -10.11 37.41
C ALA A 74 -13.57 -11.30 38.04
N ARG A 75 -12.33 -11.53 37.61
CA ARG A 75 -11.46 -12.64 38.01
C ARG A 75 -10.52 -12.13 39.08
N SER A 76 -10.99 -12.14 40.33
CA SER A 76 -10.13 -11.84 41.47
C SER A 76 -9.03 -12.91 41.53
N ASN A 77 -7.75 -12.52 41.68
CA ASN A 77 -6.58 -13.39 41.72
C ASN A 77 -6.67 -14.47 42.83
N LYS A 78 -7.49 -15.49 42.62
CA LYS A 78 -7.48 -16.77 43.34
C LYS A 78 -7.10 -17.85 42.35
N VAL A 79 -5.93 -17.68 41.75
CA VAL A 79 -5.13 -18.85 41.39
C VAL A 79 -3.84 -18.65 42.17
N GLU A 80 -3.86 -19.09 43.43
CA GLU A 80 -2.62 -19.60 44.00
C GLU A 80 -2.21 -20.70 43.03
N LEU A 81 -1.23 -20.39 42.17
CA LEU A 81 -0.48 -21.43 41.50
C LEU A 81 0.21 -22.16 42.64
N ASP A 82 -0.40 -23.25 43.07
CA ASP A 82 0.22 -24.22 43.95
C ASP A 82 1.52 -24.63 43.25
N SER A 83 2.64 -24.06 43.72
CA SER A 83 3.95 -24.15 43.08
C SER A 83 4.52 -25.56 43.12
N ASP A 84 3.77 -26.50 43.70
CA ASP A 84 4.19 -27.86 44.01
C ASP A 84 3.70 -28.90 42.99
N GLU A 85 2.89 -28.52 42.00
CA GLU A 85 2.64 -29.36 40.81
C GLU A 85 3.49 -28.91 39.59
N LEU A 86 4.79 -28.71 39.81
CA LEU A 86 5.75 -28.74 38.71
C LEU A 86 5.82 -30.17 38.17
N ILE A 87 5.37 -30.31 36.92
CA ILE A 87 5.29 -31.51 36.03
C ILE A 87 6.65 -32.23 35.80
N TYR A 88 7.66 -32.04 36.65
CA TYR A 88 9.04 -32.53 36.46
C TYR A 88 9.42 -33.76 37.29
N SER A 89 8.48 -34.62 37.69
CA SER A 89 8.78 -35.86 38.43
C SER A 89 8.74 -37.15 37.61
N GLN A 90 8.41 -37.12 36.30
CA GLN A 90 8.40 -38.34 35.45
C GLN A 90 8.92 -38.08 34.02
N PRO A 91 10.23 -38.24 33.75
CA PRO A 91 10.81 -38.07 32.42
C PRO A 91 10.44 -39.18 31.41
N ASP A 92 9.80 -40.27 31.87
CA ASP A 92 9.48 -41.43 31.03
C ASP A 92 8.10 -41.37 30.33
N VAL A 93 7.31 -40.31 30.55
CA VAL A 93 5.95 -40.14 29.98
C VAL A 93 5.93 -39.25 28.72
N LEU A 94 7.09 -38.80 28.22
CA LEU A 94 7.16 -37.98 27.00
C LEU A 94 7.09 -38.84 25.73
N SER A 95 5.94 -39.46 25.48
CA SER A 95 5.60 -40.00 24.16
C SER A 95 4.11 -39.87 23.87
N GLN A 96 3.84 -39.20 22.74
CA GLN A 96 2.59 -39.10 21.99
C GLN A 96 1.60 -38.01 22.42
N SER A 97 1.50 -37.00 21.53
CA SER A 97 0.37 -36.06 21.39
C SER A 97 0.13 -35.13 22.57
N THR A 98 0.95 -34.08 22.69
CA THR A 98 0.59 -32.91 23.52
C THR A 98 -0.70 -32.30 22.96
N PRO A 99 -1.85 -32.34 23.66
CA PRO A 99 -3.01 -31.59 23.23
C PRO A 99 -2.65 -30.10 23.15
N PRO A 100 -3.27 -29.32 22.25
CA PRO A 100 -2.99 -27.90 22.14
C PRO A 100 -3.15 -27.25 23.53
N VAL A 101 -2.08 -26.61 24.01
CA VAL A 101 -2.07 -25.90 25.30
C VAL A 101 -3.24 -24.92 25.28
N ALA A 102 -4.24 -25.16 26.13
CA ALA A 102 -5.35 -24.25 26.27
C ALA A 102 -4.78 -22.88 26.67
N PRO A 103 -5.21 -21.78 26.01
CA PRO A 103 -4.69 -20.47 26.36
C PRO A 103 -4.99 -20.20 27.84
N PRO A 104 -4.05 -19.55 28.57
CA PRO A 104 -4.27 -19.15 29.95
C PRO A 104 -5.64 -18.50 30.13
N PRO A 105 -6.39 -18.81 31.20
CA PRO A 105 -7.74 -18.26 31.42
C PRO A 105 -7.80 -16.74 31.30
N GLU A 106 -6.73 -16.04 31.68
CA GLU A 106 -6.54 -14.59 31.58
C GLU A 106 -6.64 -14.03 30.15
N LEU A 107 -6.36 -14.84 29.13
CA LEU A 107 -6.45 -14.45 27.72
C LEU A 107 -7.83 -14.74 27.11
N LEU A 108 -8.69 -15.50 27.80
CA LEU A 108 -10.03 -15.83 27.34
C LEU A 108 -11.02 -14.68 27.61
N PRO A 109 -11.89 -14.33 26.66
CA PRO A 109 -13.00 -13.41 26.87
C PRO A 109 -13.79 -13.68 28.15
N LEU A 110 -14.17 -12.63 28.88
CA LEU A 110 -15.07 -12.79 30.03
C LEU A 110 -16.42 -13.36 29.58
N SER A 111 -16.97 -14.28 30.39
CA SER A 111 -18.37 -14.69 30.25
C SER A 111 -19.33 -13.52 30.54
N SER A 112 -20.62 -13.66 30.18
CA SER A 112 -21.62 -12.63 30.49
C SER A 112 -21.71 -12.36 31.99
N GLU A 113 -21.69 -13.43 32.80
CA GLU A 113 -21.77 -13.37 34.26
C GLU A 113 -20.54 -12.68 34.88
N GLU A 114 -19.34 -13.02 34.40
CA GLU A 114 -18.09 -12.38 34.81
C GLU A 114 -18.11 -10.88 34.48
N ARG A 115 -18.57 -10.53 33.28
CA ARG A 115 -18.70 -9.14 32.85
C ARG A 115 -19.70 -8.36 33.70
N ASP A 116 -20.85 -8.96 34.01
CA ASP A 116 -21.86 -8.34 34.87
C ASP A 116 -21.33 -8.12 36.29
N SER A 117 -20.56 -9.08 36.84
CA SER A 117 -19.87 -8.93 38.13
C SER A 117 -18.89 -7.74 38.14
N ALA A 118 -18.09 -7.58 37.08
CA ALA A 118 -17.22 -6.40 36.94
C ALA A 118 -18.03 -5.09 36.85
N LEU A 119 -19.13 -5.08 36.10
CA LEU A 119 -20.00 -3.90 35.98
C LEU A 119 -20.67 -3.52 37.31
N VAL A 120 -21.07 -4.49 38.13
CA VAL A 120 -21.62 -4.26 39.47
C VAL A 120 -20.59 -3.54 40.34
N LYS A 121 -19.33 -3.99 40.34
CA LYS A 121 -18.24 -3.33 41.08
C LYS A 121 -18.04 -1.88 40.61
N ILE A 122 -18.04 -1.65 39.30
CA ILE A 122 -17.88 -0.30 38.73
C ILE A 122 -19.06 0.61 39.10
N LYS A 123 -20.29 0.10 39.05
CA LYS A 123 -21.49 0.84 39.48
C LYS A 123 -21.42 1.22 40.96
N ALA A 124 -21.00 0.29 41.81
CA ALA A 124 -20.87 0.53 43.25
C ALA A 124 -19.81 1.60 43.59
N ALA A 125 -18.79 1.79 42.75
CA ALA A 125 -17.77 2.82 42.93
C ALA A 125 -18.27 4.25 42.63
N GLY A 126 -19.46 4.40 42.03
CA GLY A 126 -20.10 5.71 41.80
C GLY A 126 -19.30 6.63 40.87
N GLU A 127 -19.33 7.93 41.16
CA GLU A 127 -18.71 8.97 40.31
C GLU A 127 -17.18 8.94 40.30
N ALA A 128 -16.55 8.48 41.39
CA ALA A 128 -15.09 8.34 41.48
C ALA A 128 -14.55 7.25 40.55
N GLY A 129 -15.37 6.21 40.30
CA GLY A 129 -15.01 5.07 39.46
C GLY A 129 -13.93 4.18 40.06
N ILE A 130 -13.44 3.22 39.26
CA ILE A 130 -12.35 2.31 39.63
C ILE A 130 -11.11 2.60 38.78
N THR A 131 -9.99 2.91 39.43
CA THR A 131 -8.73 3.24 38.76
C THR A 131 -8.18 2.08 37.93
N ILE A 132 -7.64 2.41 36.75
CA ILE A 132 -7.05 1.48 35.78
C ILE A 132 -5.54 1.50 35.96
N GLY A 133 -5.01 0.72 36.90
CA GLY A 133 -3.58 0.71 37.23
C GLY A 133 -3.03 2.14 37.48
N ASP A 134 -1.81 2.40 37.01
CA ASP A 134 -1.15 3.72 37.17
C ASP A 134 -1.40 4.67 35.99
N THR A 135 -2.49 4.46 35.24
CA THR A 135 -2.72 5.17 33.97
C THR A 135 -3.35 6.55 34.13
N GLY A 136 -3.80 6.89 35.35
CA GLY A 136 -4.56 8.11 35.62
C GLY A 136 -5.98 8.09 35.03
N MET A 137 -6.47 6.92 34.61
CA MET A 137 -7.82 6.71 34.11
C MET A 137 -8.63 5.84 35.06
N SER A 138 -9.96 5.97 35.01
CA SER A 138 -10.88 5.17 35.82
C SER A 138 -12.06 4.65 35.00
N PHE A 139 -12.52 3.44 35.31
CA PHE A 139 -13.82 2.95 34.86
C PHE A 139 -14.94 3.65 35.61
N VAL A 140 -15.90 4.23 34.88
CA VAL A 140 -17.07 4.88 35.47
C VAL A 140 -18.32 4.41 34.75
N TRP A 141 -19.38 4.12 35.51
CA TRP A 141 -20.72 3.90 34.95
C TRP A 141 -21.45 5.23 34.84
N LYS A 142 -22.03 5.51 33.67
CA LYS A 142 -22.80 6.73 33.44
C LYS A 142 -24.21 6.37 32.98
N GLU A 143 -25.20 6.76 33.75
CA GLU A 143 -26.62 6.49 33.49
C GLU A 143 -27.15 7.29 32.30
N LYS A 144 -28.21 6.80 31.66
CA LYS A 144 -28.96 7.51 30.63
C LYS A 144 -29.40 8.88 31.17
N CYS A 145 -29.15 9.93 30.40
CA CYS A 145 -29.62 11.26 30.75
C CYS A 145 -29.79 12.15 29.51
N GLY A 146 -30.75 13.07 29.61
CA GLY A 146 -31.02 14.07 28.58
C GLY A 146 -29.93 15.12 28.46
N VAL A 147 -30.16 16.10 27.59
CA VAL A 147 -29.33 17.31 27.51
C VAL A 147 -29.57 18.14 28.77
N GLY A 148 -28.49 18.61 29.42
CA GLY A 148 -28.58 19.33 30.69
C GLY A 148 -27.33 20.15 31.02
N PHE A 149 -27.30 20.74 32.22
CA PHE A 149 -26.14 21.50 32.71
C PHE A 149 -24.91 20.59 32.75
N GLN A 150 -23.81 21.00 32.10
CA GLN A 150 -22.58 20.20 31.90
C GLN A 150 -22.70 18.96 30.98
N GLN A 151 -23.86 18.73 30.34
CA GLN A 151 -24.06 17.66 29.38
C GLN A 151 -24.65 18.17 28.06
N PRO A 152 -23.81 18.62 27.12
CA PRO A 152 -24.27 19.23 25.86
C PRO A 152 -24.88 18.22 24.87
N LYS A 153 -24.78 16.92 25.13
CA LYS A 153 -25.33 15.85 24.28
C LYS A 153 -26.09 14.86 25.13
N GLU A 154 -27.24 14.42 24.63
CA GLU A 154 -27.99 13.32 25.23
C GLU A 154 -27.12 12.07 25.34
N ARG A 155 -27.21 11.38 26.47
CA ARG A 155 -26.70 10.01 26.62
C ARG A 155 -27.88 9.07 26.46
N ALA A 156 -27.93 8.37 25.34
CA ALA A 156 -29.12 7.61 24.93
C ALA A 156 -29.38 6.35 25.78
N SER A 157 -28.36 5.87 26.50
CA SER A 157 -28.39 4.67 27.33
C SER A 157 -27.40 4.73 28.49
N ASP A 158 -27.51 3.78 29.41
CA ASP A 158 -26.47 3.57 30.41
C ASP A 158 -25.21 3.01 29.75
N GLN A 159 -24.06 3.59 30.11
CA GLN A 159 -22.80 3.31 29.42
C GLN A 159 -21.65 3.18 30.39
N LEU A 160 -20.82 2.17 30.14
CA LEU A 160 -19.47 2.10 30.69
C LEU A 160 -18.57 3.09 29.97
N CYS A 161 -17.88 3.94 30.74
CA CYS A 161 -17.00 4.97 30.23
C CYS A 161 -15.60 4.86 30.85
N ILE A 162 -14.61 5.34 30.11
CA ILE A 162 -13.29 5.69 30.65
C ILE A 162 -13.34 7.16 31.03
N MET A 163 -13.11 7.45 32.31
CA MET A 163 -12.87 8.79 32.81
C MET A 163 -11.36 9.08 32.76
N GLN A 164 -10.99 10.19 32.15
CA GLN A 164 -9.63 10.71 32.16
C GLN A 164 -9.63 12.09 32.80
N SER A 165 -8.80 12.26 33.84
CA SER A 165 -8.60 13.57 34.46
C SER A 165 -7.78 14.47 33.54
N ARG A 166 -8.26 15.69 33.32
CA ARG A 166 -7.52 16.79 32.70
C ARG A 166 -7.38 17.92 33.71
N THR A 167 -6.45 18.84 33.43
CA THR A 167 -6.03 19.91 34.33
C THR A 167 -7.18 20.65 35.02
N ASN A 168 -8.35 20.81 34.37
CA ASN A 168 -9.54 21.45 34.93
C ASN A 168 -10.87 20.76 34.53
N SER A 169 -10.85 19.53 34.02
CA SER A 169 -12.07 18.84 33.56
C SER A 169 -11.93 17.32 33.56
N PHE A 170 -13.05 16.62 33.51
CA PHE A 170 -13.07 15.18 33.26
C PHE A 170 -13.56 14.91 31.85
N ASP A 171 -12.80 14.11 31.11
CA ASP A 171 -13.23 13.58 29.82
C ASP A 171 -13.82 12.18 30.03
N TYR A 172 -15.08 12.01 29.65
CA TYR A 172 -15.77 10.72 29.70
C TYR A 172 -15.91 10.16 28.29
N ASN A 173 -15.23 9.04 28.03
CA ASN A 173 -15.28 8.36 26.74
C ASN A 173 -16.00 7.02 26.88
N SER A 174 -17.16 6.87 26.24
CA SER A 174 -17.91 5.60 26.24
C SER A 174 -17.07 4.46 25.68
N ILE A 175 -17.15 3.27 26.26
CA ILE A 175 -16.48 2.06 25.78
C ILE A 175 -17.36 1.35 24.75
N CYS A 176 -16.74 0.71 23.76
CA CYS A 176 -17.47 -0.10 22.79
C CYS A 176 -18.27 -1.21 23.47
N THR A 177 -19.53 -1.38 23.10
CA THR A 177 -20.39 -2.46 23.59
C THR A 177 -20.22 -3.77 22.82
N HIS A 178 -19.23 -3.89 21.94
CA HIS A 178 -18.96 -5.15 21.24
C HIS A 178 -18.23 -6.07 22.20
N ASN A 179 -18.54 -7.36 22.18
CA ASN A 179 -17.96 -8.32 23.11
C ASN A 179 -16.44 -8.26 23.01
N ASP A 180 -15.79 -8.19 24.17
CA ASP A 180 -14.34 -8.09 24.31
C ASP A 180 -13.66 -6.88 23.62
N CYS A 181 -14.41 -5.81 23.31
CA CYS A 181 -13.84 -4.59 22.76
C CYS A 181 -13.80 -3.44 23.78
N PHE A 182 -12.60 -3.02 24.16
CA PHE A 182 -12.39 -1.91 25.11
C PHE A 182 -12.03 -0.58 24.44
N SER A 183 -12.17 -0.49 23.11
CA SER A 183 -11.88 0.74 22.37
C SER A 183 -12.92 1.83 22.65
N THR A 184 -12.43 3.03 22.97
CA THR A 184 -13.21 4.28 23.04
C THR A 184 -13.19 5.07 21.72
N THR A 185 -12.39 4.62 20.74
CA THR A 185 -12.24 5.35 19.47
C THR A 185 -13.52 5.26 18.63
N GLY A 186 -14.22 6.40 18.50
CA GLY A 186 -15.43 6.52 17.67
C GLY A 186 -16.72 6.03 18.34
N THR A 187 -16.69 5.71 19.62
CA THR A 187 -17.93 5.55 20.40
C THR A 187 -18.59 6.92 20.62
N ARG A 188 -19.91 6.96 20.82
CA ARG A 188 -20.63 8.20 21.12
C ARG A 188 -21.65 7.98 22.22
N ALA A 189 -21.79 8.96 23.11
CA ALA A 189 -22.75 8.90 24.21
C ALA A 189 -24.22 8.88 23.74
N ASP A 190 -24.50 9.50 22.59
CA ASP A 190 -25.84 9.58 22.00
C ASP A 190 -26.28 8.30 21.24
N GLU A 191 -25.52 7.20 21.37
CA GLU A 191 -25.88 5.89 20.83
C GLU A 191 -26.38 4.96 21.95
N VAL A 192 -27.49 4.24 21.71
CA VAL A 192 -28.04 3.29 22.70
C VAL A 192 -27.06 2.14 22.99
N MET A 193 -26.28 1.72 22.00
CA MET A 193 -25.25 0.70 22.13
C MET A 193 -23.98 1.22 21.46
N PRO A 194 -23.18 2.07 22.14
CA PRO A 194 -22.05 2.72 21.50
C PRO A 194 -21.08 1.69 20.95
N LYS A 195 -20.71 1.82 19.67
CA LYS A 195 -19.71 0.97 19.02
C LYS A 195 -18.52 1.81 18.57
N CYS A 196 -17.32 1.24 18.63
CA CYS A 196 -16.12 1.87 18.07
C CYS A 196 -16.15 1.83 16.54
N LEU A 197 -15.24 2.54 15.88
CA LEU A 197 -15.18 2.63 14.41
C LEU A 197 -15.14 1.27 13.70
N MET A 198 -14.50 0.26 14.32
CA MET A 198 -14.39 -1.10 13.77
C MET A 198 -15.69 -1.90 13.89
N HIS A 199 -16.55 -1.57 14.86
CA HIS A 199 -17.77 -2.31 15.17
C HIS A 199 -19.04 -1.49 14.87
N LYS A 200 -18.93 -0.38 14.14
CA LYS A 200 -20.05 0.52 13.82
C LYS A 200 -21.17 -0.12 13.02
N GLY A 201 -20.89 -1.22 12.34
CA GLY A 201 -21.88 -2.04 11.68
C GLY A 201 -21.24 -3.18 10.90
N PRO A 202 -22.07 -4.07 10.34
CA PRO A 202 -21.60 -5.25 9.62
C PRO A 202 -21.11 -4.91 8.22
N ASN A 203 -21.50 -3.76 7.66
CA ASN A 203 -21.12 -3.37 6.32
C ASN A 203 -19.77 -2.66 6.32
N GLU A 204 -18.98 -2.94 5.30
CA GLU A 204 -17.66 -2.36 5.08
C GLU A 204 -17.68 -1.52 3.81
N SER A 205 -16.98 -0.39 3.82
CA SER A 205 -16.79 0.44 2.63
C SER A 205 -15.46 1.17 2.71
N TYR A 206 -15.03 1.65 1.56
CA TYR A 206 -13.77 2.34 1.36
C TYR A 206 -14.05 3.72 0.80
N ALA A 207 -13.25 4.70 1.24
CA ALA A 207 -13.32 6.07 0.77
C ALA A 207 -11.94 6.53 0.29
N VAL A 208 -11.89 7.09 -0.91
CA VAL A 208 -10.69 7.74 -1.45
C VAL A 208 -10.90 9.25 -1.39
N TYR A 209 -9.94 9.94 -0.79
CA TYR A 209 -9.94 11.39 -0.63
C TYR A 209 -8.79 12.00 -1.41
N GLU A 210 -9.08 13.11 -2.09
CA GLU A 210 -8.08 14.07 -2.57
C GLU A 210 -7.98 15.24 -1.58
N PHE A 211 -6.77 15.71 -1.33
CA PHE A 211 -6.46 16.85 -0.48
C PHE A 211 -5.78 17.92 -1.31
N LYS A 212 -6.23 19.17 -1.16
CA LYS A 212 -5.62 20.34 -1.81
C LYS A 212 -5.13 21.32 -0.78
N ALA A 213 -3.86 21.70 -0.88
CA ALA A 213 -3.26 22.75 -0.08
C ALA A 213 -2.74 23.86 -1.00
N HIS A 214 -3.24 25.08 -0.86
CA HIS A 214 -2.73 26.22 -1.61
C HIS A 214 -1.78 27.03 -0.74
N LYS A 215 -0.51 27.15 -1.15
CA LYS A 215 0.49 27.95 -0.44
C LYS A 215 1.44 28.61 -1.43
N GLY A 216 1.48 29.95 -1.43
CA GLY A 216 2.43 30.72 -2.24
C GLY A 216 2.34 30.44 -3.75
N GLY A 217 1.13 30.34 -4.30
CA GLY A 217 0.91 30.02 -5.72
C GLY A 217 1.10 28.54 -6.10
N VAL A 218 1.62 27.72 -5.18
CA VAL A 218 1.78 26.27 -5.37
C VAL A 218 0.58 25.53 -4.81
N THR A 219 0.07 24.57 -5.57
CA THR A 219 -0.99 23.65 -5.16
C THR A 219 -0.39 22.31 -4.78
N GLY A 220 -0.39 22.01 -3.49
CA GLY A 220 -0.13 20.69 -2.94
C GLY A 220 -1.31 19.75 -3.20
N ILE A 221 -1.05 18.58 -3.77
CA ILE A 221 -2.03 17.52 -4.03
C ILE A 221 -1.66 16.31 -3.18
N GLY A 222 -2.61 15.73 -2.46
CA GLY A 222 -2.41 14.52 -1.68
C GLY A 222 -3.61 13.60 -1.78
N HIS A 223 -3.39 12.30 -1.60
CA HIS A 223 -4.45 11.32 -1.61
C HIS A 223 -4.38 10.38 -0.41
N MET A 224 -5.53 9.88 0.02
CA MET A 224 -5.66 8.93 1.12
C MET A 224 -6.81 7.96 0.84
N ILE A 225 -6.59 6.68 1.14
CA ILE A 225 -7.64 5.66 1.23
C ILE A 225 -8.03 5.40 2.69
N MET A 226 -9.31 5.23 2.95
CA MET A 226 -9.86 4.94 4.26
C MET A 226 -10.88 3.81 4.21
N LYS A 227 -10.62 2.73 4.94
CA LYS A 227 -11.60 1.71 5.29
C LYS A 227 -12.44 2.17 6.48
N PHE A 228 -13.75 1.93 6.43
CA PHE A 228 -14.66 2.21 7.54
C PHE A 228 -15.85 1.24 7.55
N ASN A 229 -16.40 0.99 8.74
CA ASN A 229 -17.58 0.14 8.91
C ASN A 229 -18.82 1.00 9.15
N TYR A 230 -19.98 0.52 8.69
CA TYR A 230 -21.22 1.26 8.82
C TYR A 230 -22.46 0.39 9.06
N ALA A 231 -23.42 0.94 9.81
CA ALA A 231 -24.76 0.41 9.93
C ALA A 231 -25.62 0.83 8.73
N LYS A 232 -26.67 0.07 8.44
CA LYS A 232 -27.63 0.41 7.38
C LYS A 232 -28.11 1.86 7.54
N ASP A 233 -28.19 2.59 6.43
CA ASP A 233 -28.64 3.99 6.37
C ASP A 233 -27.77 5.02 7.15
N LYS A 234 -26.61 4.62 7.69
CA LYS A 234 -25.68 5.50 8.42
C LYS A 234 -24.33 5.67 7.73
N LYS A 235 -24.19 5.24 6.48
CA LYS A 235 -22.91 5.23 5.71
C LYS A 235 -22.19 6.59 5.77
N GLN A 236 -22.89 7.69 5.45
CA GLN A 236 -22.29 9.02 5.40
C GLN A 236 -21.88 9.55 6.78
N SER A 237 -22.70 9.34 7.80
CA SER A 237 -22.40 9.79 9.17
C SER A 237 -21.21 9.03 9.75
N HIS A 238 -21.15 7.71 9.56
CA HIS A 238 -20.05 6.88 10.04
C HIS A 238 -18.75 7.16 9.26
N LEU A 239 -18.83 7.46 7.97
CA LEU A 239 -17.70 7.94 7.17
C LEU A 239 -17.12 9.23 7.76
N GLN A 240 -17.95 10.24 8.01
CA GLN A 240 -17.51 11.51 8.58
C GLN A 240 -16.88 11.31 9.97
N GLN A 241 -17.45 10.42 10.76
CA GLN A 241 -16.91 10.07 12.06
C GLN A 241 -15.53 9.40 11.96
N ALA A 242 -15.40 8.38 11.10
CA ALA A 242 -14.13 7.70 10.84
C ALA A 242 -13.06 8.69 10.34
N PHE A 243 -13.44 9.58 9.44
CA PHE A 243 -12.56 10.63 8.94
C PHE A 243 -12.12 11.60 10.04
N SER A 244 -13.02 12.06 10.91
CA SER A 244 -12.70 13.01 11.98
C SER A 244 -11.67 12.47 12.97
N LYS A 245 -11.72 11.16 13.26
CA LYS A 245 -10.84 10.50 14.24
C LYS A 245 -9.47 10.09 13.68
N ARG A 246 -9.27 10.09 12.36
CA ARG A 246 -7.93 9.96 11.75
C ARG A 246 -7.23 11.32 11.74
N SER A 247 -6.51 11.69 12.79
CA SER A 247 -5.74 12.95 12.83
C SER A 247 -4.29 12.80 12.36
N SER A 248 -3.65 11.64 12.55
CA SER A 248 -2.21 11.47 12.37
C SER A 248 -1.74 11.15 10.95
N ILE A 249 -2.64 10.81 10.03
CA ILE A 249 -2.30 10.24 8.70
C ILE A 249 -2.82 11.11 7.54
N LYS A 250 -3.51 12.21 7.81
CA LYS A 250 -4.09 13.05 6.76
C LYS A 250 -2.99 13.78 5.98
N PRO A 251 -2.99 13.72 4.63
CA PRO A 251 -2.18 14.61 3.82
C PRO A 251 -2.46 16.08 4.15
N LYS A 252 -1.49 16.95 3.85
CA LYS A 252 -1.65 18.40 4.07
C LYS A 252 -2.74 18.94 3.13
N GLY A 253 -3.61 19.78 3.66
CA GLY A 253 -4.62 20.50 2.87
C GLY A 253 -6.06 20.22 3.31
N VAL A 254 -6.99 20.77 2.53
CA VAL A 254 -8.43 20.59 2.73
C VAL A 254 -8.86 19.35 1.95
N PRO A 255 -9.57 18.39 2.58
CA PRO A 255 -10.11 17.23 1.88
C PRO A 255 -11.25 17.64 0.93
N GLY A 256 -11.22 17.12 -0.29
CA GLY A 256 -12.33 17.16 -1.23
C GLY A 256 -13.44 16.17 -0.87
N LYS A 257 -14.46 16.09 -1.74
CA LYS A 257 -15.53 15.11 -1.61
C LYS A 257 -14.95 13.69 -1.76
N PRO A 258 -15.23 12.76 -0.83
CA PRO A 258 -14.76 11.39 -0.96
C PRO A 258 -15.47 10.64 -2.08
N GLU A 259 -14.71 9.82 -2.81
CA GLU A 259 -15.24 8.78 -3.68
C GLU A 259 -15.42 7.50 -2.86
N LEU A 260 -16.59 6.85 -2.98
CA LEU A 260 -16.94 5.69 -2.16
C LEU A 260 -16.96 4.40 -2.97
N PHE A 261 -16.37 3.36 -2.39
CA PHE A 261 -16.22 2.05 -3.00
C PHE A 261 -16.73 0.96 -2.05
N ASN A 262 -17.20 -0.14 -2.64
CA ASN A 262 -17.69 -1.29 -1.88
C ASN A 262 -16.58 -2.31 -1.62
N THR A 263 -15.53 -2.31 -2.45
CA THR A 263 -14.39 -3.23 -2.31
C THR A 263 -13.08 -2.48 -2.09
N CYS A 264 -12.13 -3.15 -1.44
CA CYS A 264 -10.77 -2.62 -1.26
C CYS A 264 -10.08 -2.42 -2.60
N ASP A 265 -10.23 -3.39 -3.50
CA ASP A 265 -9.56 -3.44 -4.79
C ASP A 265 -9.94 -2.25 -5.68
N GLU A 266 -11.23 -1.94 -5.81
CA GLU A 266 -11.69 -0.77 -6.57
C GLU A 266 -11.13 0.55 -6.01
N ALA A 267 -11.13 0.69 -4.68
CA ALA A 267 -10.61 1.88 -4.02
C ALA A 267 -9.09 2.03 -4.19
N GLU A 268 -8.35 0.92 -4.13
CA GLU A 268 -6.91 0.89 -4.32
C GLU A 268 -6.52 1.18 -5.77
N LYS A 269 -7.26 0.64 -6.75
CA LYS A 269 -7.10 0.97 -8.17
C LYS A 269 -7.34 2.46 -8.42
N ARG A 270 -8.44 3.00 -7.91
CA ARG A 270 -8.74 4.43 -8.02
C ARG A 270 -7.65 5.28 -7.39
N LEU A 271 -7.19 4.90 -6.19
CA LEU A 271 -6.10 5.59 -5.52
C LEU A 271 -4.85 5.59 -6.42
N ALA A 272 -4.40 4.44 -6.91
CA ALA A 272 -3.21 4.35 -7.75
C ALA A 272 -3.29 5.25 -8.99
N VAL A 273 -4.45 5.29 -9.67
CA VAL A 273 -4.71 6.19 -10.81
C VAL A 273 -4.55 7.66 -10.38
N LEU A 274 -5.23 8.09 -9.32
CA LEU A 274 -5.16 9.46 -8.82
C LEU A 274 -3.74 9.87 -8.40
N GLN A 275 -3.02 8.98 -7.70
CA GLN A 275 -1.64 9.25 -7.28
C GLN A 275 -0.70 9.37 -8.49
N THR A 276 -0.84 8.47 -9.47
CA THR A 276 -0.05 8.46 -10.68
C THR A 276 -0.30 9.72 -11.51
N VAL A 277 -1.56 10.07 -11.77
CA VAL A 277 -1.91 11.28 -12.54
C VAL A 277 -1.44 12.54 -11.80
N ALA A 278 -1.57 12.60 -10.48
CA ALA A 278 -1.06 13.74 -9.71
C ALA A 278 0.47 13.85 -9.77
N LEU A 279 1.21 12.74 -9.78
CA LEU A 279 2.65 12.74 -10.00
C LEU A 279 3.00 13.29 -11.40
N LEU A 280 2.35 12.79 -12.44
CA LEU A 280 2.55 13.28 -13.82
C LEU A 280 2.18 14.76 -13.96
N LYS A 281 1.14 15.22 -13.27
CA LYS A 281 0.77 16.63 -13.21
C LYS A 281 1.85 17.49 -12.55
N CYS A 282 2.49 16.98 -11.49
CA CYS A 282 3.65 17.65 -10.89
C CYS A 282 4.81 17.75 -11.89
N PHE A 283 5.07 16.71 -12.69
CA PHE A 283 6.08 16.79 -13.75
C PHE A 283 5.73 17.78 -14.85
N SER A 284 4.44 17.90 -15.22
CA SER A 284 3.99 18.84 -16.24
C SER A 284 4.19 20.32 -15.83
N ASN A 285 4.14 20.61 -14.53
CA ASN A 285 4.31 21.97 -14.01
C ASN A 285 4.80 21.96 -12.55
N PRO A 286 6.10 21.72 -12.31
CA PRO A 286 6.66 21.52 -10.97
C PRO A 286 6.63 22.79 -10.10
N ASN A 287 6.56 23.96 -10.75
CA ASN A 287 6.44 25.25 -10.06
C ASN A 287 5.01 25.51 -9.55
N LYS A 288 4.00 24.85 -10.13
CA LYS A 288 2.59 25.04 -9.77
C LYS A 288 2.03 23.92 -8.92
N PHE A 289 2.52 22.69 -9.07
CA PHE A 289 1.99 21.52 -8.37
C PHE A 289 3.06 20.78 -7.60
N LYS A 290 2.73 20.33 -6.38
CA LYS A 290 3.58 19.44 -5.58
C LYS A 290 2.78 18.29 -5.01
N TYR A 291 3.32 17.08 -5.06
CA TYR A 291 2.69 15.93 -4.45
C TYR A 291 3.05 15.86 -2.95
N THR A 292 2.06 15.61 -2.10
CA THR A 292 2.20 15.73 -0.64
C THR A 292 2.07 14.40 0.11
N THR A 293 1.51 13.36 -0.52
CA THR A 293 1.49 12.02 0.06
C THR A 293 2.88 11.39 -0.08
N PRO A 294 3.44 10.73 0.95
CA PRO A 294 4.83 10.25 0.93
C PRO A 294 5.17 9.27 -0.20
N SER A 295 4.18 8.51 -0.66
CA SER A 295 4.37 7.50 -1.71
C SER A 295 3.28 7.54 -2.76
N VAL A 296 3.66 7.23 -3.99
CA VAL A 296 2.78 7.09 -5.15
C VAL A 296 2.77 5.62 -5.54
N SER A 297 1.58 5.01 -5.57
CA SER A 297 1.38 3.69 -6.16
C SER A 297 1.20 3.87 -7.66
N LEU A 298 2.09 3.27 -8.46
CA LEU A 298 2.03 3.35 -9.92
C LEU A 298 0.89 2.47 -10.42
N ALA A 299 0.06 3.02 -11.31
CA ALA A 299 -1.17 2.41 -11.79
C ALA A 299 -0.92 1.36 -12.90
N ASN A 300 -0.11 0.33 -12.59
CA ASN A 300 0.18 -0.76 -13.52
C ASN A 300 -1.09 -1.56 -13.84
N GLY A 301 -1.38 -1.79 -15.12
CA GLY A 301 -2.59 -2.47 -15.60
C GLY A 301 -3.85 -1.60 -15.64
N LEU A 302 -3.72 -0.28 -15.46
CA LEU A 302 -4.82 0.69 -15.45
C LEU A 302 -4.58 1.82 -16.47
N GLU A 303 -4.02 1.49 -17.64
CA GLU A 303 -3.56 2.47 -18.63
C GLU A 303 -4.71 3.34 -19.16
N ALA A 304 -5.88 2.74 -19.37
CA ALA A 304 -7.06 3.45 -19.86
C ALA A 304 -7.58 4.45 -18.82
N GLU A 305 -7.61 4.05 -17.55
CA GLU A 305 -8.05 4.87 -16.43
C GLU A 305 -7.10 6.04 -16.18
N VAL A 306 -5.78 5.81 -16.28
CA VAL A 306 -4.77 6.88 -16.20
C VAL A 306 -4.94 7.88 -17.34
N LYS A 307 -5.19 7.41 -18.56
CA LYS A 307 -5.46 8.28 -19.71
C LYS A 307 -6.70 9.13 -19.49
N ASN A 308 -7.82 8.50 -19.13
CA ASN A 308 -9.09 9.21 -18.92
C ASN A 308 -8.97 10.25 -17.80
N GLU A 309 -8.32 9.91 -16.68
CA GLU A 309 -8.12 10.84 -15.57
C GLU A 309 -7.19 12.02 -15.94
N MET A 310 -6.17 11.82 -16.78
CA MET A 310 -5.38 12.93 -17.32
C MET A 310 -6.24 13.89 -18.16
N GLU A 311 -7.08 13.34 -19.05
CA GLU A 311 -8.00 14.11 -19.90
C GLU A 311 -9.02 14.91 -19.06
N GLU A 312 -9.60 14.30 -18.01
CA GLU A 312 -10.48 14.99 -17.04
C GLU A 312 -9.77 16.16 -16.37
N GLN A 313 -8.47 16.04 -16.12
CA GLN A 313 -7.63 17.09 -15.55
C GLN A 313 -7.04 18.07 -16.59
N ARG A 314 -7.46 17.98 -17.85
CA ARG A 314 -7.10 18.86 -18.97
C ARG A 314 -5.61 18.88 -19.31
N PHE A 315 -4.95 17.74 -19.18
CA PHE A 315 -3.60 17.58 -19.69
C PHE A 315 -3.40 16.17 -20.25
N LYS A 316 -2.39 16.00 -21.10
CA LYS A 316 -2.03 14.68 -21.62
C LYS A 316 -0.52 14.57 -21.80
N LEU A 317 -0.02 13.35 -21.72
CA LEU A 317 1.34 13.00 -22.09
C LEU A 317 1.32 12.45 -23.52
N GLU A 318 2.15 13.01 -24.40
CA GLU A 318 2.23 12.60 -25.80
C GLU A 318 3.64 12.16 -26.18
N LEU A 319 3.71 11.13 -27.03
CA LEU A 319 4.92 10.75 -27.75
C LEU A 319 5.07 11.68 -28.96
N THR A 320 6.06 12.58 -28.92
CA THR A 320 6.28 13.60 -29.95
C THR A 320 7.36 13.24 -30.96
N GLY A 321 8.22 12.26 -30.64
CA GLY A 321 9.28 11.82 -31.54
C GLY A 321 9.77 10.41 -31.24
N ILE A 322 10.19 9.70 -32.30
CA ILE A 322 10.81 8.38 -32.22
C ILE A 322 12.09 8.39 -33.09
N SER A 323 13.21 8.02 -32.49
CA SER A 323 14.49 7.80 -33.15
C SER A 323 14.85 6.32 -33.13
N ASN A 324 15.02 5.73 -34.31
CA ASN A 324 15.50 4.35 -34.47
C ASN A 324 17.03 4.25 -34.46
N SER A 325 17.74 5.38 -34.42
CA SER A 325 19.21 5.43 -34.50
C SER A 325 19.82 5.21 -33.12
N LYS A 326 20.26 3.99 -32.83
CA LYS A 326 20.96 3.68 -31.56
C LYS A 326 22.23 4.52 -31.38
N THR A 327 22.93 4.83 -32.47
CA THR A 327 24.15 5.63 -32.45
C THR A 327 23.88 7.07 -32.04
N GLU A 328 22.83 7.70 -32.58
CA GLU A 328 22.43 9.05 -32.18
C GLU A 328 21.90 9.07 -30.74
N ASN A 329 21.07 8.08 -30.38
CA ASN A 329 20.52 7.99 -29.03
C ASN A 329 21.63 7.83 -27.97
N ALA A 330 22.72 7.11 -28.29
CA ALA A 330 23.87 6.95 -27.41
C ALA A 330 24.65 8.25 -27.14
N GLN A 331 24.53 9.26 -28.01
CA GLN A 331 25.14 10.59 -27.82
C GLN A 331 24.38 11.44 -26.80
N ILE A 332 23.11 11.12 -26.53
CA ILE A 332 22.30 11.80 -25.51
C ILE A 332 22.91 11.51 -24.14
N PRO A 333 23.16 12.49 -23.25
CA PRO A 333 23.73 12.23 -21.92
C PRO A 333 22.88 11.24 -21.09
N PHE A 334 23.53 10.33 -20.37
CA PHE A 334 22.85 9.43 -19.44
C PHE A 334 22.50 10.17 -18.14
N PRO A 335 21.24 10.14 -17.67
CA PRO A 335 20.77 11.11 -16.67
C PRO A 335 21.02 10.74 -15.20
N PHE A 336 21.45 9.52 -14.88
CA PHE A 336 21.48 9.04 -13.48
C PHE A 336 22.88 9.00 -12.85
N GLY A 337 23.92 8.77 -13.64
CA GLY A 337 25.27 8.52 -13.14
C GLY A 337 26.19 8.03 -14.25
N ARG A 338 27.27 7.32 -13.88
CA ARG A 338 28.19 6.74 -14.85
C ARG A 338 27.53 5.49 -15.47
N ARG A 339 27.20 5.56 -16.76
CA ARG A 339 26.64 4.41 -17.48
C ARG A 339 27.63 3.23 -17.44
N ALA A 340 27.09 2.03 -17.20
CA ALA A 340 27.85 0.80 -17.29
C ALA A 340 28.32 0.54 -18.74
N THR A 341 29.55 0.10 -18.91
CA THR A 341 30.04 -0.41 -20.19
C THR A 341 29.47 -1.80 -20.47
N PRO A 342 29.46 -2.28 -21.73
CA PRO A 342 28.85 -3.57 -22.08
C PRO A 342 29.47 -4.79 -21.36
N ASP A 343 30.70 -4.68 -20.90
CA ASP A 343 31.49 -5.70 -20.22
C ASP A 343 31.43 -5.62 -18.68
N GLU A 344 30.96 -4.51 -18.12
CA GLU A 344 30.81 -4.34 -16.68
C GLU A 344 29.65 -5.19 -16.14
N THR A 345 29.94 -5.96 -15.09
CA THR A 345 28.93 -6.63 -14.26
C THR A 345 28.43 -5.69 -13.16
N LEU A 346 27.38 -6.10 -12.44
CA LEU A 346 26.92 -5.32 -11.29
C LEU A 346 27.96 -5.19 -10.18
N VAL A 347 28.87 -6.16 -10.04
CA VAL A 347 29.92 -6.12 -9.02
C VAL A 347 30.96 -5.05 -9.38
N ASP A 348 31.24 -4.88 -10.67
CA ASP A 348 32.22 -3.90 -11.16
C ASP A 348 31.74 -2.44 -10.98
N LEU A 349 30.43 -2.24 -10.86
CA LEU A 349 29.83 -0.91 -10.60
C LEU A 349 29.80 -0.53 -9.12
N LEU A 350 30.19 -1.42 -8.23
CA LEU A 350 30.08 -1.25 -6.79
C LEU A 350 31.43 -1.01 -6.16
N ASP A 351 31.52 0.07 -5.39
CA ASP A 351 32.69 0.34 -4.57
C ASP A 351 32.25 1.05 -3.27
N ASP A 352 33.24 1.57 -2.55
CA ASP A 352 33.03 2.27 -1.30
C ASP A 352 32.31 3.62 -1.44
N GLU A 353 32.23 4.15 -2.65
CA GLU A 353 31.69 5.47 -3.01
C GLU A 353 30.51 5.38 -3.98
N HIS A 354 30.19 4.19 -4.51
CA HIS A 354 29.16 4.00 -5.52
C HIS A 354 28.20 2.83 -5.20
N GLY A 355 26.91 3.10 -5.39
CA GLY A 355 25.89 2.08 -5.57
C GLY A 355 25.59 1.85 -7.06
N ALA A 356 24.85 0.80 -7.39
CA ALA A 356 24.52 0.47 -8.77
C ALA A 356 23.00 0.42 -8.99
N LEU A 357 22.55 0.92 -10.15
CA LEU A 357 21.22 0.61 -10.69
C LEU A 357 21.30 -0.54 -11.68
N TYR A 358 20.23 -1.31 -11.77
CA TYR A 358 20.07 -2.39 -12.73
C TYR A 358 18.63 -2.50 -13.21
N ILE A 359 18.46 -3.22 -14.30
CA ILE A 359 17.15 -3.64 -14.80
C ILE A 359 17.11 -5.16 -14.80
N VAL A 360 16.09 -5.73 -14.18
CA VAL A 360 15.72 -7.14 -14.38
C VAL A 360 14.68 -7.18 -15.48
N CYS A 361 14.88 -8.03 -16.49
CA CYS A 361 13.96 -8.14 -17.60
C CYS A 361 13.84 -9.54 -18.20
N ASP A 362 12.71 -9.82 -18.81
CA ASP A 362 12.53 -10.91 -19.76
C ASP A 362 11.67 -10.42 -20.96
N ASN A 363 11.06 -11.36 -21.70
CA ASN A 363 10.15 -11.01 -22.79
C ASN A 363 8.84 -10.37 -22.33
N LYS A 364 8.46 -10.50 -21.06
CA LYS A 364 7.17 -10.08 -20.50
C LYS A 364 7.28 -8.97 -19.47
N MET A 365 8.40 -8.79 -18.79
CA MET A 365 8.54 -7.77 -17.73
C MET A 365 9.81 -6.94 -17.78
N PHE A 366 9.71 -5.78 -17.11
CA PHE A 366 10.82 -4.97 -16.63
C PHE A 366 10.66 -4.63 -15.17
N TYR A 367 11.77 -4.63 -14.45
CA TYR A 367 11.87 -4.12 -13.09
C TYR A 367 13.18 -3.34 -12.93
N GLY A 368 13.07 -2.06 -12.56
CA GLY A 368 14.23 -1.26 -12.15
C GLY A 368 14.55 -1.51 -10.68
N GLY A 369 15.83 -1.70 -10.35
CA GLY A 369 16.28 -1.89 -8.98
C GLY A 369 17.62 -1.21 -8.70
N GLN A 370 17.96 -1.14 -7.41
CA GLN A 370 19.25 -0.65 -6.94
C GLN A 370 19.95 -1.68 -6.05
N THR A 371 21.28 -1.59 -5.95
CA THR A 371 22.06 -2.33 -4.96
C THR A 371 23.27 -1.52 -4.49
N ILE A 372 23.74 -1.83 -3.28
CA ILE A 372 25.01 -1.34 -2.71
C ILE A 372 25.93 -2.51 -2.33
N SER A 373 25.56 -3.73 -2.73
CA SER A 373 26.29 -4.94 -2.40
C SER A 373 26.23 -5.92 -3.57
N GLY A 374 27.32 -6.65 -3.81
CA GLY A 374 27.36 -7.69 -4.85
C GLY A 374 26.47 -8.91 -4.53
N VAL A 375 25.77 -8.93 -3.39
CA VAL A 375 24.84 -9.99 -3.02
C VAL A 375 23.59 -9.94 -3.90
N ASP A 376 23.11 -11.11 -4.33
CA ASP A 376 21.89 -11.21 -5.12
C ASP A 376 20.66 -10.69 -4.36
N THR A 377 20.06 -9.63 -4.91
CA THR A 377 18.91 -8.90 -4.38
C THR A 377 17.58 -9.63 -4.52
N HIS A 378 17.47 -10.61 -5.42
CA HIS A 378 16.20 -11.26 -5.78
C HIS A 378 16.15 -12.76 -5.44
N ASN A 379 16.96 -13.20 -4.48
CA ASN A 379 17.03 -14.61 -4.12
C ASN A 379 15.69 -15.13 -3.57
N VAL A 380 15.02 -16.01 -4.34
CA VAL A 380 13.70 -16.60 -4.04
C VAL A 380 13.65 -17.31 -2.68
N VAL A 381 14.75 -17.93 -2.26
CA VAL A 381 14.83 -18.67 -0.99
C VAL A 381 14.89 -17.72 0.21
N ARG A 382 15.53 -16.55 0.05
CA ARG A 382 15.73 -15.58 1.14
C ARG A 382 14.65 -14.50 1.20
N HIS A 383 13.99 -14.20 0.08
CA HIS A 383 13.11 -13.03 -0.04
C HIS A 383 11.76 -13.37 -0.72
N GLY A 384 10.94 -14.21 -0.09
CA GLY A 384 9.61 -14.59 -0.61
C GLY A 384 8.60 -13.44 -0.79
N SER A 385 8.92 -12.23 -0.32
CA SER A 385 8.15 -11.00 -0.56
C SER A 385 8.69 -10.12 -1.68
N ASP A 386 9.83 -10.46 -2.29
CA ASP A 386 10.41 -9.69 -3.39
C ASP A 386 9.57 -9.82 -4.67
N THR A 387 9.43 -8.72 -5.41
CA THR A 387 8.51 -8.68 -6.56
C THR A 387 9.03 -9.51 -7.73
N VAL A 388 10.35 -9.50 -7.98
CA VAL A 388 10.96 -10.30 -9.03
C VAL A 388 10.93 -11.78 -8.64
N ALA A 389 11.29 -12.11 -7.40
CA ALA A 389 11.23 -13.48 -6.90
C ALA A 389 9.80 -14.08 -6.96
N GLN A 390 8.78 -13.29 -6.65
CA GLN A 390 7.38 -13.71 -6.80
C GLN A 390 7.00 -13.94 -8.26
N TYR A 391 7.43 -13.05 -9.16
CA TYR A 391 7.24 -13.21 -10.59
C TYR A 391 7.90 -14.51 -11.10
N GLU A 392 9.17 -14.74 -10.77
CA GLU A 392 9.87 -15.97 -11.17
C GLU A 392 9.21 -17.23 -10.63
N LYS A 393 8.71 -17.18 -9.38
CA LYS A 393 7.98 -18.30 -8.77
C LYS A 393 6.66 -18.59 -9.47
N GLU A 394 5.90 -17.56 -9.84
CA GLU A 394 4.58 -17.71 -10.46
C GLU A 394 4.66 -18.12 -11.93
N TYR A 395 5.62 -17.56 -12.66
CA TYR A 395 5.75 -17.77 -14.11
C TYR A 395 6.84 -18.78 -14.48
N GLY A 396 7.60 -19.28 -13.51
CA GLY A 396 8.61 -20.33 -13.68
C GLY A 396 9.71 -19.96 -14.67
N THR A 397 9.97 -18.67 -14.88
CA THR A 397 10.62 -18.25 -16.12
C THR A 397 12.11 -18.51 -16.17
N GLY A 398 12.88 -18.53 -15.07
CA GLY A 398 14.34 -18.84 -15.06
C GLY A 398 15.23 -18.04 -16.05
N ASN A 399 14.62 -17.14 -16.82
CA ASN A 399 15.13 -16.46 -17.99
C ASN A 399 15.19 -14.95 -17.73
N VAL A 400 14.94 -14.52 -16.50
CA VAL A 400 15.10 -13.12 -16.14
C VAL A 400 16.58 -12.79 -16.20
N VAL A 401 16.90 -11.76 -16.96
CA VAL A 401 18.27 -11.27 -17.13
C VAL A 401 18.42 -10.03 -16.28
N LYS A 402 19.48 -9.99 -15.48
CA LYS A 402 19.85 -8.81 -14.70
C LYS A 402 20.90 -8.01 -15.47
N ILE A 403 20.55 -6.80 -15.86
CA ILE A 403 21.33 -5.92 -16.73
C ILE A 403 21.86 -4.76 -15.90
N PRO A 404 23.19 -4.64 -15.72
CA PRO A 404 23.81 -3.49 -15.07
C PRO A 404 23.52 -2.20 -15.84
N LEU A 405 23.04 -1.18 -15.15
CA LEU A 405 22.64 0.08 -15.77
C LEU A 405 23.70 1.17 -15.53
N CYS A 406 23.99 1.52 -14.28
CA CYS A 406 24.95 2.59 -13.97
C CYS A 406 25.44 2.53 -12.54
N ALA A 407 26.62 3.13 -12.31
CA ALA A 407 27.13 3.46 -10.99
C ALA A 407 26.66 4.87 -10.57
N ILE A 408 26.30 5.03 -9.30
CA ILE A 408 25.76 6.26 -8.70
C ILE A 408 26.50 6.55 -7.41
N PRO A 409 27.06 7.76 -7.24
CA PRO A 409 27.73 8.14 -5.99
C PRO A 409 26.82 8.00 -4.77
N ILE A 410 27.38 7.51 -3.66
CA ILE A 410 26.74 7.37 -2.36
C ILE A 410 27.54 8.13 -1.30
N GLN A 411 26.85 8.83 -0.39
CA GLN A 411 27.52 9.60 0.65
C GLN A 411 27.72 8.74 1.91
N LYS A 412 28.95 8.64 2.41
CA LYS A 412 29.24 8.01 3.71
C LYS A 412 29.18 9.05 4.82
N LYS A 413 28.19 8.96 5.71
CA LYS A 413 28.22 9.71 6.97
C LYS A 413 29.19 9.02 7.92
N LYS A 414 30.32 9.66 8.21
CA LYS A 414 31.15 9.31 9.36
C LYS A 414 30.30 9.53 10.62
N LYS A 415 30.01 8.45 11.34
CA LYS A 415 29.34 8.53 12.64
C LYS A 415 30.22 9.42 13.51
N LYS A 416 29.72 10.59 13.93
CA LYS A 416 30.43 11.45 14.88
C LYS A 416 30.67 10.58 16.12
N LYS A 417 31.94 10.34 16.45
CA LYS A 417 32.33 9.56 17.63
C LYS A 417 31.79 10.34 18.83
N GLU A 418 30.66 9.93 19.39
CA GLU A 418 30.31 10.37 20.74
C GLU A 418 31.30 9.69 21.67
N ASP A 419 32.07 10.49 22.39
CA ASP A 419 33.08 10.05 23.35
C ASP A 419 32.40 9.28 24.50
N LYS A 420 32.19 7.98 24.31
CA LYS A 420 32.11 7.03 25.40
C LYS A 420 33.09 5.90 25.13
N ALA A 421 34.16 5.91 25.91
CA ALA A 421 35.17 4.88 25.96
C ALA A 421 34.50 3.53 26.26
N THR A 422 34.34 2.71 25.23
CA THR A 422 34.16 1.26 25.39
C THR A 422 34.65 0.59 24.11
N THR A 423 35.78 -0.12 24.27
CA THR A 423 36.35 -1.20 23.48
C THR A 423 35.86 -1.45 22.04
N ALA A 424 36.83 -1.37 21.13
CA ALA A 424 36.83 -1.68 19.70
C ALA A 424 35.76 -2.66 19.18
N LYS A 425 34.75 -2.09 18.53
CA LYS A 425 34.18 -2.62 17.29
C LYS A 425 34.24 -1.46 16.29
N GLU A 426 34.89 -1.66 15.13
CA GLU A 426 34.98 -0.63 14.10
C GLU A 426 33.60 0.00 13.85
N PRO A 427 33.47 1.33 13.92
CA PRO A 427 32.19 1.96 13.66
C PRO A 427 31.90 1.84 12.17
N ALA A 428 31.02 0.90 11.80
CA ALA A 428 30.48 0.80 10.46
C ALA A 428 29.91 2.17 10.05
N ALA A 429 30.51 2.78 9.02
CA ALA A 429 30.02 4.03 8.46
C ALA A 429 28.58 3.84 7.96
N ILE A 430 27.70 4.81 8.24
CA ILE A 430 26.33 4.77 7.74
C ILE A 430 26.35 5.35 6.32
N VAL A 431 26.11 4.50 5.33
CA VAL A 431 25.97 4.92 3.92
C VAL A 431 24.58 5.54 3.73
N GLU A 432 24.55 6.81 3.37
CA GLU A 432 23.36 7.54 2.96
C GLU A 432 23.06 7.25 1.49
N LYS A 433 21.87 6.68 1.24
CA LYS A 433 21.48 6.14 -0.07
C LYS A 433 20.53 7.06 -0.83
N ASP A 434 20.46 8.33 -0.45
CA ASP A 434 19.38 9.20 -0.91
C ASP A 434 19.46 9.46 -2.41
N ASP A 435 20.65 9.64 -2.97
CA ASP A 435 20.80 9.85 -4.42
C ASP A 435 20.56 8.57 -5.22
N LEU A 436 21.01 7.40 -4.73
CA LEU A 436 20.71 6.10 -5.34
C LEU A 436 19.19 5.83 -5.36
N LYS A 437 18.50 6.08 -4.24
CA LYS A 437 17.04 5.95 -4.14
C LYS A 437 16.30 6.96 -5.02
N LYS A 438 16.82 8.19 -5.13
CA LYS A 438 16.28 9.18 -6.06
C LYS A 438 16.34 8.65 -7.47
N MET A 439 17.51 8.24 -7.94
CA MET A 439 17.67 7.77 -9.32
C MET A 439 16.88 6.49 -9.59
N GLU A 440 16.77 5.57 -8.61
CA GLU A 440 15.86 4.42 -8.70
C GLU A 440 14.41 4.86 -8.93
N ALA A 441 13.91 5.86 -8.20
CA ALA A 441 12.55 6.37 -8.38
C ALA A 441 12.33 6.98 -9.79
N HIS A 442 13.34 7.64 -10.35
CA HIS A 442 13.28 8.14 -11.74
C HIS A 442 13.29 7.00 -12.76
N LEU A 443 14.11 5.97 -12.54
CA LEU A 443 14.12 4.75 -13.36
C LEU A 443 12.75 4.07 -13.34
N HIS A 444 12.12 3.93 -12.17
CA HIS A 444 10.78 3.34 -12.04
C HIS A 444 9.74 4.10 -12.86
N VAL A 445 9.74 5.44 -12.79
CA VAL A 445 8.86 6.28 -13.61
C VAL A 445 9.17 6.12 -15.09
N GLY A 446 10.44 6.12 -15.50
CA GLY A 446 10.84 5.91 -16.90
C GLY A 446 10.34 4.58 -17.45
N LEU A 447 10.54 3.48 -16.72
CA LEU A 447 10.02 2.15 -17.10
C LEU A 447 8.50 2.11 -17.11
N TYR A 448 7.83 2.80 -16.20
CA TYR A 448 6.38 2.94 -16.19
C TYR A 448 5.86 3.68 -17.43
N ILE A 449 6.49 4.79 -17.84
CA ILE A 449 6.13 5.49 -19.09
C ILE A 449 6.38 4.59 -20.30
N ALA A 450 7.50 3.88 -20.34
CA ALA A 450 7.78 2.92 -21.41
C ALA A 450 6.69 1.85 -21.51
N TYR A 451 6.21 1.35 -20.37
CA TYR A 451 5.09 0.43 -20.28
C TYR A 451 3.77 1.05 -20.79
N LEU A 452 3.41 2.26 -20.32
CA LEU A 452 2.18 2.95 -20.74
C LEU A 452 2.09 3.12 -22.26
N PHE A 453 3.21 3.41 -22.92
CA PHE A 453 3.28 3.59 -24.37
C PHE A 453 3.62 2.33 -25.14
N ARG A 454 3.70 1.18 -24.45
CA ARG A 454 4.09 -0.12 -25.04
C ARG A 454 5.36 0.02 -25.87
N LEU A 455 6.41 0.60 -25.29
CA LEU A 455 7.70 0.68 -25.97
C LEU A 455 8.36 -0.70 -26.04
N ARG A 456 9.20 -0.91 -27.05
CA ARG A 456 9.94 -2.16 -27.22
C ARG A 456 11.05 -2.27 -26.19
N ASN A 457 11.41 -3.49 -25.79
CA ASN A 457 12.51 -3.71 -24.84
C ASN A 457 13.90 -3.41 -25.45
N PRO A 458 14.62 -2.35 -25.06
CA PRO A 458 15.90 -2.04 -25.68
C PRO A 458 17.08 -2.77 -25.02
N PHE A 459 16.89 -3.34 -23.83
CA PHE A 459 17.98 -3.74 -22.95
C PHE A 459 18.56 -5.11 -23.30
N HIS A 460 17.80 -5.99 -23.97
CA HIS A 460 18.27 -7.33 -24.31
C HIS A 460 17.96 -7.69 -25.79
N PRO A 461 18.96 -8.15 -26.58
CA PRO A 461 18.78 -8.46 -28.00
C PRO A 461 17.60 -9.40 -28.29
N THR A 462 17.44 -10.45 -27.48
CA THR A 462 16.37 -11.45 -27.63
C THR A 462 14.97 -10.86 -27.40
N PHE A 463 14.86 -9.81 -26.58
CA PHE A 463 13.57 -9.25 -26.17
C PHE A 463 13.22 -7.99 -26.97
N THR A 464 14.05 -7.56 -27.92
CA THR A 464 13.87 -6.32 -28.70
C THR A 464 12.54 -6.15 -29.43
N LYS A 465 11.77 -7.23 -29.61
CA LYS A 465 10.45 -7.20 -30.25
C LYS A 465 9.28 -7.22 -29.25
N THR A 466 9.56 -7.26 -27.95
CA THR A 466 8.54 -7.42 -26.90
C THR A 466 8.19 -6.09 -26.25
N HIS A 467 7.02 -6.06 -25.60
CA HIS A 467 6.46 -4.88 -24.93
C HIS A 467 6.21 -5.21 -23.44
N PRO A 468 7.25 -5.14 -22.60
CA PRO A 468 7.16 -5.71 -21.26
C PRO A 468 6.31 -4.88 -20.30
N TYR A 469 5.70 -5.55 -19.32
CA TYR A 469 5.02 -4.95 -18.18
C TYR A 469 6.01 -4.36 -17.18
N CYS A 470 5.72 -3.18 -16.65
CA CYS A 470 6.46 -2.63 -15.52
C CYS A 470 6.03 -3.33 -14.22
N LEU A 471 6.98 -3.91 -13.48
CA LEU A 471 6.71 -4.48 -12.16
C LEU A 471 6.94 -3.50 -11.01
N ASN A 472 7.49 -2.31 -11.27
CA ASN A 472 7.69 -1.31 -10.22
C ASN A 472 6.32 -0.76 -9.77
N LYS A 473 5.97 -0.98 -8.51
CA LYS A 473 4.61 -0.69 -7.99
C LYS A 473 4.51 0.63 -7.23
N GLN A 474 5.63 1.17 -6.75
CA GLN A 474 5.60 2.30 -5.83
C GLN A 474 6.88 3.13 -5.94
N VAL A 475 6.73 4.45 -5.85
CA VAL A 475 7.82 5.41 -5.71
C VAL A 475 7.54 6.35 -4.54
N PHE A 476 8.59 6.94 -3.95
CA PHE A 476 8.43 7.95 -2.91
C PHE A 476 8.45 9.35 -3.51
N SER A 477 7.51 10.20 -3.09
CA SER A 477 7.36 11.54 -3.64
C SER A 477 8.49 12.49 -3.25
N SER A 478 9.15 12.22 -2.11
CA SER A 478 10.33 12.95 -1.65
C SER A 478 11.55 12.79 -2.54
N TYR A 479 11.51 11.88 -3.50
CA TYR A 479 12.59 11.62 -4.45
C TYR A 479 12.45 12.37 -5.78
N PHE A 480 11.42 13.21 -5.90
CA PHE A 480 11.21 14.03 -7.08
C PHE A 480 11.36 15.52 -6.78
N ASP A 481 12.01 16.21 -7.70
CA ASP A 481 12.29 17.65 -7.73
C ASP A 481 11.84 18.26 -9.06
N GLU A 482 12.04 19.57 -9.22
CA GLU A 482 11.70 20.29 -10.45
C GLU A 482 12.45 19.80 -11.70
N HIS A 483 13.58 19.10 -11.54
CA HIS A 483 14.39 18.52 -12.62
C HIS A 483 14.11 17.03 -12.84
N SER A 484 13.16 16.44 -12.13
CA SER A 484 12.89 15.00 -12.23
C SER A 484 12.39 14.58 -13.61
N TRP A 485 11.51 15.39 -14.21
CA TRP A 485 10.97 15.06 -15.53
C TRP A 485 12.06 15.05 -16.60
N GLU A 486 13.01 15.99 -16.53
CA GLU A 486 14.15 16.05 -17.44
C GLU A 486 14.97 14.76 -17.41
N LYS A 487 15.28 14.25 -16.21
CA LYS A 487 16.01 12.98 -16.06
C LYS A 487 15.24 11.80 -16.66
N VAL A 488 13.92 11.75 -16.42
CA VAL A 488 13.04 10.70 -16.99
C VAL A 488 13.03 10.76 -18.52
N VAL A 489 12.88 11.96 -19.10
CA VAL A 489 12.85 12.15 -20.56
C VAL A 489 14.20 11.82 -21.19
N LEU A 490 15.31 12.24 -20.57
CA LEU A 490 16.65 11.88 -21.06
C LEU A 490 16.87 10.36 -21.08
N PHE A 491 16.40 9.66 -20.04
CA PHE A 491 16.45 8.19 -19.99
C PHE A 491 15.62 7.56 -21.11
N LEU A 492 14.39 8.01 -21.31
CA LEU A 492 13.50 7.52 -22.37
C LEU A 492 14.07 7.80 -23.77
N ARG A 493 14.63 8.98 -24.00
CA ARG A 493 15.25 9.33 -25.29
C ARG A 493 16.49 8.49 -25.56
N ARG A 494 17.36 8.32 -24.56
CA ARG A 494 18.63 7.57 -24.72
C ARG A 494 18.40 6.07 -24.89
N GLU A 495 17.61 5.46 -24.01
CA GLU A 495 17.47 3.99 -23.99
C GLU A 495 16.36 3.50 -24.92
N PHE A 496 15.25 4.24 -25.06
CA PHE A 496 14.10 3.85 -25.91
C PHE A 496 14.00 4.63 -27.23
N GLY A 497 14.78 5.69 -27.42
CA GLY A 497 14.67 6.54 -28.62
C GLY A 497 13.40 7.36 -28.68
N CYS A 498 12.70 7.57 -27.56
CA CYS A 498 11.38 8.22 -27.55
C CYS A 498 11.41 9.58 -26.85
N GLN A 499 10.78 10.59 -27.47
CA GLN A 499 10.59 11.92 -26.90
C GLN A 499 9.14 12.11 -26.44
N PHE A 500 8.98 12.63 -25.22
CA PHE A 500 7.68 12.82 -24.59
C PHE A 500 7.48 14.24 -24.13
N GLU A 501 6.26 14.76 -24.31
CA GLU A 501 5.87 16.11 -23.89
C GLU A 501 4.49 16.11 -23.23
N PHE A 502 4.31 16.98 -22.24
CA PHE A 502 3.01 17.27 -21.68
C PHE A 502 2.33 18.38 -22.49
N LYS A 503 1.08 18.16 -22.92
CA LYS A 503 0.23 19.18 -23.55
C LYS A 503 -0.96 19.51 -22.65
N GLN A 504 -1.27 20.80 -22.56
CA GLN A 504 -2.55 21.23 -22.01
C GLN A 504 -3.65 21.06 -23.06
N MET A 505 -4.84 20.68 -22.61
CA MET A 505 -6.01 20.46 -23.45
C MET A 505 -7.03 21.58 -23.31
#